data_AF-A0A2T6BG70-F1
#
_entry.id   AF-A0A2T6BG70-F1
#
_cell.length_a   1.000
_cell.length_b   1.000
_cell.length_c   1.000
_cell.angle_alpha   90.00
_cell.angle_beta   90.00
_cell.angle_gamma   90.00
#
_symmetry.space_group_name_H-M   'P 1'
#
loop_
_entity.id
_entity.type
_entity.pdbx_description
1 polymer ?
#
loop_
_entity_poly.entity_id
_entity_poly.type
_entity_poly.pdbx_seq_one_letter_code
_entity_poly.pdbx_strand_id
1 'polypeptide(L)'
;MKLWGVQVRIRDGQGNPAWQHPFIVKAKTGFEVTGKAQKRIAERAPVNIGPGSSVEIHLEWEEPLAHGQEEIMTRMDQIREITEKMEEWERKKEQAEPSVRLELEMRIQREREKLKRLMK
;
A
#
# COMPACT_ATOMS: atom_id res chain seq x y z
N MET A 1 9.45 15.23 -9.84
CA MET A 1 10.17 13.93 -9.98
C MET A 1 9.20 12.82 -9.59
N LYS A 2 9.25 11.66 -10.24
CA LYS A 2 8.32 10.54 -10.01
C LYS A 2 9.01 9.40 -9.26
N LEU A 3 8.25 8.58 -8.55
CA LEU A 3 8.72 7.32 -7.98
C LEU A 3 8.48 6.20 -9.00
N TRP A 4 9.39 5.23 -9.02
CA TRP A 4 9.37 4.10 -9.94
C TRP A 4 9.65 2.82 -9.17
N GLY A 5 8.78 1.83 -9.34
CA GLY A 5 9.04 0.45 -8.97
C GLY A 5 10.00 -0.17 -9.98
N VAL A 6 11.07 -0.77 -9.50
CA VAL A 6 12.07 -1.44 -10.34
C VAL A 6 12.21 -2.87 -9.87
N GLN A 7 11.92 -3.80 -10.76
CA GLN A 7 12.16 -5.22 -10.54
C GLN A 7 13.34 -5.64 -11.41
N VAL A 8 14.48 -5.91 -10.77
CA VAL A 8 15.63 -6.49 -11.47
C VAL A 8 15.59 -8.01 -11.32
N ARG A 9 15.83 -8.73 -12.41
CA ARG A 9 16.10 -10.17 -12.46
C ARG A 9 17.38 -10.43 -13.24
N ILE A 10 18.25 -11.26 -12.69
CA ILE A 10 19.46 -11.76 -13.33
C ILE A 10 19.31 -13.26 -13.47
N ARG A 11 19.54 -13.77 -14.68
CA ARG A 11 19.64 -15.20 -14.94
C ARG A 11 21.08 -15.56 -15.27
N ASP A 12 21.52 -16.74 -14.84
CA ASP A 12 22.84 -17.25 -15.17
C ASP A 12 22.94 -17.65 -16.67
N GLY A 13 24.12 -18.11 -17.09
CA GLY A 13 24.36 -18.57 -18.47
C GLY A 13 23.56 -19.81 -18.89
N GLN A 14 22.84 -20.44 -17.97
CA GLN A 14 21.94 -21.57 -18.23
C GLN A 14 20.46 -21.15 -18.21
N GLY A 15 20.16 -19.88 -17.92
CA GLY A 15 18.83 -19.33 -17.85
C GLY A 15 18.14 -19.49 -16.48
N ASN A 16 18.84 -19.98 -15.44
CA ASN A 16 18.27 -20.10 -14.09
C ASN A 16 18.26 -18.74 -13.38
N PRO A 17 17.25 -18.42 -12.55
CA PRO A 17 17.23 -17.19 -11.77
C PRO A 17 18.36 -17.18 -10.75
N ALA A 18 19.34 -16.28 -10.95
CA ALA A 18 20.52 -16.16 -10.11
C ALA A 18 20.34 -15.08 -9.03
N TRP A 19 19.63 -13.99 -9.36
CA TRP A 19 19.38 -12.91 -8.42
C TRP A 19 18.14 -12.11 -8.82
N GLN A 20 17.34 -11.72 -7.83
CA GLN A 20 16.20 -10.85 -8.02
C GLN A 20 16.17 -9.80 -6.91
N HIS A 21 15.98 -8.54 -7.28
CA HIS A 21 15.92 -7.45 -6.30
C HIS A 21 14.94 -6.37 -6.72
N PRO A 22 13.76 -6.29 -6.06
CA PRO A 22 12.86 -5.17 -6.20
C PRO A 22 13.36 -3.97 -5.38
N PHE A 23 13.20 -2.76 -5.92
CA PHE A 23 13.43 -1.53 -5.16
C PHE A 23 12.75 -0.33 -5.81
N ILE A 24 12.62 0.75 -5.04
CA ILE A 24 12.02 2.02 -5.49
C ILE A 24 13.12 3.07 -5.72
N VAL A 25 12.99 3.86 -6.79
CA VAL A 25 13.85 5.04 -7.04
C VAL A 25 13.06 6.28 -7.44
N LYS A 26 13.60 7.46 -7.11
CA LYS A 26 13.10 8.76 -7.61
C LYS A 26 13.82 9.13 -8.90
N ALA A 27 13.08 9.38 -9.98
CA ALA A 27 13.63 9.76 -11.29
C ALA A 27 12.63 10.59 -12.10
N LYS A 28 13.12 11.37 -13.07
CA LYS A 28 12.26 12.13 -13.99
C LYS A 28 11.76 11.27 -15.15
N THR A 29 12.59 10.35 -15.65
CA THR A 29 12.32 9.54 -16.85
C THR A 29 12.63 8.07 -16.60
N GLY A 30 12.05 7.17 -17.40
CA GLY A 30 12.39 5.75 -17.35
C GLY A 30 13.87 5.46 -17.66
N PHE A 31 14.50 6.28 -18.51
CA PHE A 31 15.93 6.16 -18.81
C PHE A 31 16.81 6.39 -17.57
N GLU A 32 16.50 7.43 -16.77
CA GLU A 32 17.19 7.68 -15.50
C GLU A 32 17.01 6.51 -14.51
N VAL A 33 15.85 5.85 -14.53
CA VAL A 33 15.58 4.68 -13.68
C VAL A 33 16.44 3.50 -14.07
N THR A 34 16.54 3.19 -15.36
CA THR A 34 17.38 2.10 -15.88
C THR A 34 18.86 2.32 -15.50
N GLY A 35 19.38 3.54 -15.63
CA GLY A 35 20.75 3.86 -15.21
C GLY A 35 20.98 3.66 -13.70
N LYS A 36 20.01 4.06 -12.86
CA LYS A 36 20.07 3.82 -11.41
C LYS A 36 19.97 2.33 -11.07
N ALA A 37 19.18 1.58 -11.83
CA ALA A 37 19.04 0.14 -11.64
C ALA A 37 20.34 -0.60 -11.96
N GLN A 38 21.01 -0.25 -13.07
CA GLN A 38 22.32 -0.78 -13.42
C GLN A 38 23.38 -0.49 -12.35
N LYS A 39 23.41 0.74 -11.82
CA LYS A 39 24.32 1.07 -10.72
C LYS A 39 24.08 0.18 -9.49
N ARG A 40 22.82 -0.06 -9.14
CA ARG A 40 22.46 -0.89 -7.98
C ARG A 40 22.78 -2.37 -8.18
N ILE A 41 22.69 -2.86 -9.42
CA ILE A 41 23.15 -4.20 -9.80
C ILE A 41 24.65 -4.31 -9.55
N ALA A 42 25.44 -3.36 -10.05
CA ALA A 42 26.90 -3.37 -9.86
C ALA A 42 27.32 -3.32 -8.37
N GLU A 43 26.54 -2.65 -7.53
CA GLU A 43 26.82 -2.52 -6.10
C GLU A 43 26.36 -3.72 -5.25
N ARG A 44 25.27 -4.40 -5.65
CA ARG A 44 24.56 -5.35 -4.76
C ARG A 44 24.38 -6.74 -5.32
N ALA A 45 24.56 -6.96 -6.62
CA ALA A 45 24.42 -8.30 -7.17
C ALA A 45 25.52 -9.20 -6.59
N PRO A 46 25.17 -10.28 -5.89
CA PRO A 46 26.16 -11.19 -5.30
C PRO A 46 26.81 -12.09 -6.36
N VAL A 47 26.47 -11.90 -7.63
CA VAL A 47 26.88 -12.76 -8.76
C VAL A 47 27.77 -11.98 -9.72
N ASN A 48 28.89 -12.58 -10.11
CA ASN A 48 29.64 -12.10 -11.26
C ASN A 48 28.77 -12.33 -12.50
N ILE A 49 28.35 -11.24 -13.15
CA ILE A 49 27.61 -11.28 -14.41
C ILE A 49 28.60 -11.73 -15.49
N GLY A 50 28.83 -13.05 -15.55
CA GLY A 50 29.73 -13.68 -16.48
C GLY A 50 29.14 -13.82 -17.89
N PRO A 51 29.94 -14.23 -18.88
CA PRO A 51 29.49 -14.46 -20.24
C PRO A 51 28.28 -15.41 -20.28
N GLY A 52 27.21 -15.01 -20.98
CA GLY A 52 25.97 -15.77 -21.09
C GLY A 52 24.88 -15.40 -20.07
N SER A 53 25.22 -14.67 -19.00
CA SER A 53 24.21 -14.18 -18.04
C SER A 53 23.33 -13.12 -18.70
N SER A 54 22.03 -13.10 -18.37
CA SER A 54 21.10 -12.08 -18.84
C SER A 54 20.55 -11.24 -17.68
N VAL A 55 20.36 -9.95 -17.94
CA VAL A 55 19.82 -8.99 -16.99
C VAL A 55 18.51 -8.45 -17.54
N GLU A 56 17.43 -8.73 -16.85
CA GLU A 56 16.10 -8.21 -17.11
C GLU A 56 15.78 -7.11 -16.08
N ILE A 57 15.59 -5.87 -16.56
CA ILE A 57 15.13 -4.75 -15.74
C ILE A 57 13.70 -4.45 -16.14
N HIS A 58 12.76 -4.80 -15.26
CA HIS A 58 11.36 -4.45 -15.43
C HIS A 58 11.07 -3.16 -14.67
N LEU A 59 10.52 -2.19 -15.39
CA LEU A 59 10.04 -0.94 -14.82
C LEU A 59 8.55 -1.10 -14.57
N GLU A 60 8.19 -1.22 -13.30
CA GLU A 60 6.81 -1.23 -12.89
C GLU A 60 6.44 0.19 -12.46
N TRP A 61 5.51 0.79 -13.20
CA TRP A 61 4.86 2.01 -12.75
C TRP A 61 3.83 1.62 -11.69
N GLU A 62 4.29 1.47 -10.46
CA GLU A 62 3.42 1.76 -9.32
C GLU A 62 3.58 3.25 -9.06
N GLU A 63 2.53 4.03 -9.36
CA GLU A 63 2.28 5.20 -8.53
C GLU A 63 2.29 4.67 -7.09
N PRO A 64 3.28 5.01 -6.25
CA PRO A 64 3.11 4.74 -4.84
C PRO A 64 1.82 5.47 -4.51
N LEU A 65 0.85 4.72 -3.96
CA LEU A 65 -0.38 5.28 -3.42
C LEU A 65 0.04 6.59 -2.78
N ALA A 66 -0.42 7.71 -3.35
CA ALA A 66 0.06 9.02 -2.95
C ALA A 66 0.01 9.04 -1.42
N HIS A 67 0.92 9.71 -0.71
CA HIS A 67 0.94 9.66 0.76
C HIS A 67 -0.42 10.06 1.41
N GLY A 68 -1.36 10.61 0.64
CA GLY A 68 -2.78 10.76 0.99
C GLY A 68 -3.73 9.60 0.64
N GLN A 69 -3.46 8.68 -0.29
CA GLN A 69 -4.29 7.51 -0.60
C GLN A 69 -4.26 6.43 0.50
N GLU A 70 -3.12 6.15 1.13
CA GLU A 70 -3.07 5.27 2.32
C GLU A 70 -3.86 5.89 3.48
N GLU A 71 -3.75 7.20 3.67
CA GLU A 71 -4.51 7.93 4.68
C GLU A 71 -6.01 7.94 4.35
N ILE A 72 -6.38 8.13 3.08
CA ILE A 72 -7.77 8.05 2.61
C ILE A 72 -8.32 6.65 2.79
N MET A 73 -7.59 5.60 2.40
CA MET A 73 -8.01 4.20 2.59
C MET A 73 -8.17 3.88 4.08
N THR A 74 -7.21 4.28 4.92
CA THR A 74 -7.30 4.08 6.37
C THR A 74 -8.49 4.83 6.96
N ARG A 75 -8.74 6.07 6.54
CA ARG A 75 -9.92 6.85 6.95
C ARG A 75 -11.21 6.20 6.44
N MET A 76 -11.24 5.66 5.22
CA MET A 76 -12.39 4.96 4.66
C MET A 76 -12.68 3.66 5.41
N ASP A 77 -11.66 2.89 5.78
CA ASP A 77 -11.81 1.68 6.60
C ASP A 77 -12.35 2.03 7.99
N GLN A 78 -11.84 3.09 8.62
CA GLN A 78 -12.36 3.59 9.90
C GLN A 78 -13.82 4.06 9.80
N ILE A 79 -14.17 4.77 8.72
CA ILE A 79 -15.56 5.20 8.45
C ILE A 79 -16.47 3.99 8.27
N ARG A 80 -16.04 2.97 7.51
CA ARG A 80 -16.81 1.73 7.31
C ARG A 80 -17.04 1.03 8.65
N GLU A 81 -16.00 0.81 9.44
CA GLU A 81 -16.09 0.10 10.72
C GLU A 81 -17.04 0.81 11.71
N ILE A 82 -16.96 2.14 11.80
CA ILE A 82 -17.86 2.94 12.65
C ILE A 82 -19.31 2.83 12.16
N THR A 83 -19.53 2.89 10.84
CA THR A 83 -20.86 2.80 10.24
C THR A 83 -21.49 1.43 10.49
N GLU A 84 -20.76 0.34 10.25
CA GLU A 84 -21.21 -1.02 10.49
C GLU A 84 -21.59 -1.26 11.97
N LYS A 85 -20.74 -0.80 12.90
CA LYS A 85 -21.02 -0.88 14.35
C LYS A 85 -22.28 -0.10 14.74
N MET A 86 -22.47 1.07 14.16
CA MET A 86 -23.64 1.90 14.44
C MET A 86 -24.92 1.25 13.91
N GLU A 87 -24.91 0.69 12.71
CA GLU A 87 -26.06 -0.05 12.16
C GLU A 87 -26.42 -1.25 13.03
N GLU A 88 -25.41 -1.99 13.52
CA GLU A 88 -25.63 -3.10 14.43
C GLU A 88 -26.29 -2.64 15.75
N TRP A 89 -25.83 -1.52 16.31
CA TRP A 89 -26.42 -0.96 17.53
C TRP A 89 -27.81 -0.38 17.30
N GLU A 90 -28.08 0.24 16.16
CA GLU A 90 -29.43 0.69 15.81
C GLU A 90 -30.40 -0.50 15.71
N ARG A 91 -29.99 -1.62 15.10
CA ARG A 91 -30.78 -2.86 15.10
C ARG A 91 -31.01 -3.43 16.51
N LYS A 92 -29.97 -3.46 17.35
CA LYS A 92 -30.08 -3.93 18.75
C LYS A 92 -30.98 -3.04 19.58
N LYS A 93 -30.96 -1.73 19.32
CA LYS A 93 -31.76 -0.72 20.02
C LYS A 93 -33.26 -0.90 19.82
N GLU A 94 -33.69 -1.37 18.64
CA GLU A 94 -35.11 -1.63 18.35
C GLU A 94 -35.70 -2.76 19.22
N GLN A 95 -34.87 -3.69 19.69
CA GLN A 95 -35.28 -4.86 20.47
C GLN A 95 -34.90 -4.77 21.96
N ALA A 96 -34.25 -3.66 22.37
CA ALA A 96 -33.69 -3.50 23.70
C ALA A 96 -34.69 -2.89 24.70
N GLU A 97 -34.55 -3.27 25.97
CA GLU A 97 -35.27 -2.64 27.08
C GLU A 97 -34.91 -1.14 27.22
N PRO A 98 -35.77 -0.30 27.81
CA PRO A 98 -35.58 1.16 27.86
C PRO A 98 -34.24 1.63 28.45
N SER A 99 -33.70 0.93 29.46
CA SER A 99 -32.41 1.25 30.09
C SER A 99 -31.23 0.99 29.14
N VAL A 100 -31.23 -0.16 28.47
CA VAL A 100 -30.24 -0.55 27.47
C VAL A 100 -30.36 0.31 26.21
N ARG A 101 -31.58 0.71 25.85
CA ARG A 101 -31.86 1.62 24.74
C ARG A 101 -31.21 2.99 24.94
N LEU A 102 -31.34 3.59 26.12
CA LEU A 102 -30.70 4.87 26.44
C LEU A 102 -29.16 4.76 26.38
N GLU A 103 -28.61 3.65 26.86
CA GLU A 103 -27.16 3.41 26.77
C GLU A 103 -26.68 3.29 25.31
N LEU A 104 -27.42 2.55 24.47
CA LEU A 104 -27.14 2.41 23.04
C LEU A 104 -27.27 3.76 22.31
N GLU A 105 -28.28 4.58 22.64
CA GLU A 105 -28.43 5.93 22.08
C GLU A 105 -27.21 6.82 22.37
N MET A 106 -26.75 6.84 23.62
CA MET A 106 -25.55 7.60 24.00
C MET A 106 -24.30 7.10 23.28
N ARG A 107 -24.15 5.78 23.09
CA ARG A 107 -23.01 5.20 22.36
C ARG A 107 -23.03 5.58 20.88
N ILE A 108 -24.18 5.45 20.22
CA ILE A 108 -24.37 5.86 18.81
C ILE A 108 -24.05 7.34 18.64
N GLN A 109 -24.48 8.20 19.56
CA GLN A 109 -24.22 9.64 19.47
C GLN A 109 -22.72 9.99 19.61
N ARG A 110 -21.96 9.27 20.44
CA ARG A 110 -20.50 9.44 20.54
C ARG A 110 -19.79 9.02 19.26
N GLU A 111 -20.18 7.90 18.66
CA GLU A 111 -19.59 7.44 17.40
C GLU A 111 -19.97 8.35 16.22
N ARG A 112 -21.20 8.91 16.18
CA ARG A 112 -21.59 9.95 15.20
C ARG A 112 -20.68 11.18 15.27
N GLU A 113 -20.32 11.63 16.46
CA GLU A 113 -19.39 12.77 16.61
C GLU A 113 -17.96 12.43 16.16
N LYS A 114 -17.51 11.19 16.35
CA LYS A 114 -16.22 10.73 15.80
C LYS A 114 -16.27 10.68 14.27
N LEU A 115 -17.35 10.15 13.69
CA LEU A 115 -17.54 10.07 12.25
C LEU A 115 -17.53 11.47 11.61
N LYS A 116 -18.23 12.44 12.19
CA LYS A 116 -18.20 13.85 11.74
C LYS A 116 -16.80 14.45 11.73
N ARG A 117 -15.91 14.03 12.64
CA ARG A 117 -14.52 14.51 12.67
C ARG A 117 -13.66 13.85 11.60
N LEU A 118 -13.92 12.58 11.27
CA LEU A 118 -13.21 11.84 10.22
C LEU A 118 -13.57 12.30 8.80
N MET A 119 -14.78 12.84 8.61
CA MET A 119 -15.27 13.36 7.32
C MET A 119 -14.91 14.83 7.03
N LYS A 120 -14.24 15.53 7.96
CA LYS A 120 -13.74 16.90 7.79
C LYS A 120 -12.29 16.91 7.30
#